data_AF-A0A8K0K0C6-F1
#
_entry.id   AF-A0A8K0K0C6-F1
#
_cell.length_a   1.000
_cell.length_b   1.000
_cell.length_c   1.000
_cell.angle_alpha   90.00
_cell.angle_beta   90.00
_cell.angle_gamma   90.00
#
_symmetry.space_group_name_H-M   'P 1'
#
loop_
_entity.id
_entity.type
_entity.pdbx_description
1 polymer ?
#
loop_
_entity_poly.entity_id
_entity_poly.type
_entity_poly.pdbx_seq_one_letter_code
_entity_poly.pdbx_strand_id
1 'polypeptide(L)'
;MNALIKRLPCSHDHFEELMNNERFHPCKQLEFGVQGIFGPSDPLLGAHIQSICEALDIPHLEARVDFEPSFKEFSINLHPSQEHMNHAFQDLMTFLNWTKVAIVYEEDYGYDTN
;
A
#
# COMPACT_ATOMS: atom_id res chain seq x y z
N MET A 1 -16.24 -22.97 8.74
CA MET A 1 -14.97 -22.58 8.08
C MET A 1 -14.64 -21.19 8.55
N ASN A 2 -13.57 -21.01 9.32
CA ASN A 2 -13.19 -19.71 9.86
C ASN A 2 -12.36 -18.98 8.80
N ALA A 3 -12.95 -17.93 8.22
CA ALA A 3 -12.27 -17.03 7.32
C ALA A 3 -11.23 -16.22 8.10
N LEU A 4 -9.94 -16.41 7.82
CA LEU A 4 -8.87 -15.59 8.38
C LEU A 4 -8.44 -14.57 7.33
N ILE A 5 -8.90 -13.33 7.48
CA ILE A 5 -8.32 -12.18 6.79
C ILE A 5 -7.12 -11.74 7.63
N LYS A 6 -5.91 -11.73 7.04
CA LYS A 6 -4.69 -11.37 7.76
C LYS A 6 -4.11 -10.08 7.22
N ARG A 7 -3.57 -9.27 8.14
CA ARG A 7 -2.80 -8.08 7.83
C ARG A 7 -1.31 -8.41 7.84
N LEU A 8 -0.61 -8.07 6.76
CA LEU A 8 0.85 -8.08 6.77
C LEU A 8 1.34 -6.85 7.55
N PRO A 9 2.39 -7.00 8.37
CA PRO A 9 2.91 -5.90 9.17
C PRO A 9 3.40 -4.75 8.28
N CYS A 10 3.18 -3.52 8.73
CA CYS A 10 3.87 -2.36 8.21
C CYS A 10 5.24 -2.33 8.91
N SER A 11 6.36 -2.62 8.23
CA SER A 11 7.68 -2.28 8.78
C SER A 11 8.25 -1.09 8.03
N HIS A 12 8.76 -0.13 8.81
CA HIS A 12 9.70 0.87 8.35
C HIS A 12 11.16 0.35 8.49
N ASP A 13 11.32 -0.90 8.94
CA ASP A 13 12.59 -1.55 9.23
C ASP A 13 12.79 -2.75 8.29
N HIS A 14 13.84 -2.65 7.47
CA HIS A 14 14.49 -3.64 6.61
C HIS A 14 13.65 -4.83 6.12
N PHE A 15 13.37 -4.80 4.81
CA PHE A 15 12.82 -5.88 3.97
C PHE A 15 13.30 -7.31 4.33
N GLU A 16 14.59 -7.47 4.66
CA GLU A 16 15.16 -8.77 5.02
C GLU A 16 14.63 -9.33 6.35
N GLU A 17 14.30 -8.49 7.34
CA GLU A 17 13.83 -8.96 8.64
C GLU A 17 12.38 -9.48 8.56
N LEU A 18 11.54 -8.86 7.74
CA LEU A 18 10.17 -9.33 7.49
C LEU A 18 10.13 -10.66 6.72
N MET A 19 11.00 -10.82 5.72
CA MET A 19 11.10 -12.06 4.95
C MET A 19 11.75 -13.20 5.76
N ASN A 20 12.63 -12.88 6.71
CA ASN A 20 13.21 -13.87 7.62
C ASN A 20 12.35 -14.14 8.87
N ASN A 21 11.29 -13.33 9.11
CA ASN A 21 10.37 -13.55 10.22
C ASN A 21 9.31 -14.60 9.87
N GLU A 22 9.51 -15.80 10.41
CA GLU A 22 8.63 -16.95 10.22
C GLU A 22 7.15 -16.71 10.60
N ARG A 23 6.79 -15.69 11.38
CA ARG A 23 5.38 -15.45 11.74
C ARG A 23 4.61 -14.68 10.67
N PHE A 24 5.29 -13.92 9.83
CA PHE A 24 4.65 -12.96 8.93
C PHE A 24 5.06 -13.14 7.46
N HIS A 25 5.79 -14.21 7.15
CA HIS A 25 6.10 -14.60 5.79
C HIS A 25 4.80 -14.87 4.98
N PRO A 26 4.61 -14.23 3.81
CA PRO A 26 3.41 -14.37 2.99
C PRO A 26 3.06 -15.83 2.72
N CYS A 27 4.03 -16.65 2.31
CA CYS A 27 3.81 -18.07 2.02
C CYS A 27 3.28 -18.87 3.22
N LYS A 28 3.70 -18.56 4.44
CA LYS A 28 3.14 -19.22 5.63
C LYS A 28 1.71 -18.80 5.89
N GLN A 29 1.37 -17.53 5.66
CA GLN A 29 -0.02 -17.09 5.76
C GLN A 29 -0.91 -17.81 4.74
N LEU A 30 -0.40 -18.04 3.54
CA LEU A 30 -1.05 -18.81 2.48
C LEU A 30 -1.27 -20.28 2.87
N GLU A 31 -0.27 -20.93 3.47
CA GLU A 31 -0.41 -22.30 4.02
C GLU A 31 -1.54 -22.44 5.05
N PHE A 32 -1.82 -21.37 5.81
CA PHE A 32 -2.94 -21.35 6.78
C PHE A 32 -4.33 -21.13 6.15
N GLY A 33 -4.43 -20.92 4.83
CA GLY A 33 -5.71 -20.78 4.13
C GLY A 33 -6.40 -19.43 4.31
N VAL A 34 -5.66 -18.32 4.13
CA VAL A 34 -6.23 -16.97 4.14
C VAL A 34 -7.18 -16.74 2.96
N GLN A 35 -8.20 -15.91 3.16
CA GLN A 35 -9.16 -15.49 2.10
C GLN A 35 -8.88 -14.09 1.55
N GLY A 36 -7.87 -13.41 2.09
CA GLY A 36 -7.43 -12.11 1.62
C GLY A 36 -6.29 -11.57 2.48
N ILE A 37 -5.53 -10.66 1.90
CA ILE A 37 -4.31 -10.09 2.47
C ILE A 37 -4.40 -8.57 2.46
N PHE A 38 -4.16 -7.94 3.60
CA PHE A 38 -3.84 -6.51 3.61
C PHE A 38 -2.34 -6.33 3.36
N GLY A 39 -2.02 -5.63 2.28
CA GLY A 39 -0.67 -5.33 1.84
C GLY A 39 0.09 -4.41 2.78
N PRO A 40 1.43 -4.44 2.71
CA PRO A 40 2.29 -3.52 3.45
C PRO A 40 2.19 -2.10 2.88
N SER A 41 2.63 -1.12 3.67
CA SER A 41 2.72 0.28 3.24
C SER A 41 3.92 0.54 2.33
N ASP A 42 4.97 -0.27 2.46
CA ASP A 42 6.19 -0.16 1.65
C ASP A 42 5.91 -0.45 0.16
N PRO A 43 6.28 0.44 -0.77
CA PRO A 43 6.05 0.27 -2.21
C PRO A 43 6.65 -1.02 -2.77
N LEU A 44 7.92 -1.28 -2.47
CA LEU A 44 8.70 -2.42 -2.97
C LEU A 44 8.12 -3.75 -2.49
N LEU A 45 7.89 -3.87 -1.19
CA LEU A 45 7.31 -5.08 -0.61
C LEU A 45 5.89 -5.30 -1.11
N GLY A 46 5.06 -4.26 -1.20
CA GLY A 46 3.70 -4.46 -1.67
C GLY A 46 3.63 -4.82 -3.16
N ALA A 47 4.61 -4.45 -3.99
CA ALA A 47 4.70 -4.99 -5.37
C ALA A 47 4.97 -6.50 -5.37
N HIS A 48 5.84 -6.99 -4.48
CA HIS A 48 6.05 -8.43 -4.31
C HIS A 48 4.80 -9.16 -3.82
N ILE A 49 4.10 -8.62 -2.82
CA ILE A 49 2.86 -9.20 -2.29
C ILE A 49 1.77 -9.21 -3.36
N GLN A 50 1.63 -8.13 -4.13
CA GLN A 50 0.68 -8.04 -5.23
C GLN A 50 0.91 -9.17 -6.24
N SER A 51 2.16 -9.38 -6.70
CA SER A 51 2.48 -10.45 -7.65
C SER A 51 2.14 -11.84 -7.13
N ILE A 52 2.36 -12.10 -5.83
CA ILE A 52 1.99 -13.37 -5.19
C ILE A 52 0.46 -13.54 -5.16
N CYS A 53 -0.27 -12.47 -4.82
CA CYS A 53 -1.73 -12.50 -4.72
C CYS A 53 -2.39 -12.68 -6.08
N GLU A 54 -1.88 -12.01 -7.11
CA GLU A 54 -2.28 -12.20 -8.51
C GLU A 54 -2.05 -13.65 -8.97
N ALA A 55 -0.87 -14.22 -8.69
CA ALA A 55 -0.55 -15.59 -9.11
C ALA A 55 -1.38 -16.69 -8.42
N LEU A 56 -1.99 -16.37 -7.27
CA LEU A 56 -2.73 -17.32 -6.44
C LEU A 56 -4.23 -17.02 -6.38
N ASP A 57 -4.71 -16.03 -7.13
CA ASP A 57 -6.10 -15.55 -7.12
C ASP A 57 -6.59 -15.15 -5.71
N ILE A 58 -5.73 -14.51 -4.93
CA ILE A 58 -6.02 -14.10 -3.55
C ILE A 58 -6.32 -12.61 -3.49
N PRO A 59 -7.47 -12.19 -2.94
CA PRO A 59 -7.78 -10.77 -2.80
C PRO A 59 -6.74 -10.03 -1.96
N HIS A 60 -6.17 -8.97 -2.53
CA HIS A 60 -5.19 -8.08 -1.92
C HIS A 60 -5.79 -6.68 -1.71
N LEU A 61 -5.59 -6.12 -0.51
CA LEU A 61 -6.06 -4.78 -0.15
C LEU A 61 -4.88 -3.90 0.24
N GLU A 62 -4.79 -2.73 -0.38
CA GLU A 62 -3.75 -1.74 -0.14
C GLU A 62 -4.35 -0.46 0.45
N ALA A 63 -3.54 0.30 1.18
CA ALA A 63 -3.91 1.61 1.72
C ALA A 63 -2.68 2.55 1.71
N ARG A 64 -2.03 2.64 0.54
CA ARG A 64 -0.80 3.42 0.34
C ARG A 64 -0.98 4.40 -0.81
N VAL A 65 -0.20 5.48 -0.78
CA VAL A 65 -0.13 6.41 -1.92
C VAL A 65 0.39 5.64 -3.13
N ASP A 66 -0.31 5.74 -4.25
CA ASP A 66 0.08 5.12 -5.52
C ASP A 66 0.03 6.19 -6.61
N PHE A 67 1.20 6.64 -7.05
CA PHE A 67 1.33 7.74 -8.02
C PHE A 67 1.11 7.30 -9.46
N GLU A 68 1.17 5.99 -9.74
CA GLU A 68 0.97 5.44 -11.07
C GLU A 68 -0.20 4.44 -11.06
N PRO A 69 -1.45 4.93 -11.21
CA PRO A 69 -2.62 4.08 -11.18
C PRO A 69 -2.62 3.16 -12.40
N SER A 70 -2.10 1.96 -12.22
CA SER A 70 -2.24 0.84 -13.13
C SER A 70 -3.38 -0.06 -12.66
N PHE A 71 -4.07 -0.69 -13.59
CA PHE A 71 -5.01 -1.76 -13.24
C PHE A 71 -4.21 -2.94 -12.68
N LYS A 72 -4.56 -3.37 -11.46
CA LYS A 72 -3.91 -4.47 -10.74
C LYS A 72 -4.95 -5.55 -10.50
N GLU A 73 -4.76 -6.73 -11.10
CA GLU A 73 -5.71 -7.83 -10.94
C GLU A 73 -5.66 -8.33 -9.48
N PHE A 74 -6.79 -8.78 -8.93
CA PHE A 74 -6.88 -9.22 -7.53
C PHE A 74 -6.40 -8.22 -6.46
N SER A 75 -6.16 -6.95 -6.80
CA SER A 75 -5.73 -5.91 -5.86
C SER A 75 -6.66 -4.70 -5.88
N ILE A 76 -6.96 -4.16 -4.70
CA ILE A 76 -7.69 -2.90 -4.56
C ILE A 76 -6.95 -1.97 -3.59
N ASN A 77 -6.65 -0.76 -4.05
CA ASN A 77 -6.11 0.29 -3.19
C ASN A 77 -7.23 1.19 -2.67
N LEU A 78 -7.34 1.27 -1.35
CA LEU A 78 -8.33 2.10 -0.65
C LEU A 78 -7.85 3.54 -0.44
N HIS A 79 -6.58 3.83 -0.77
CA HIS A 79 -6.10 5.20 -0.77
C HIS A 79 -6.85 6.04 -1.81
N PRO A 80 -7.37 7.22 -1.46
CA PRO A 80 -8.06 8.08 -2.42
C PRO A 80 -7.15 8.41 -3.62
N SER A 81 -7.74 8.54 -4.81
CA SER A 81 -6.95 8.99 -5.96
C SER A 81 -6.43 10.41 -5.75
N GLN A 82 -5.28 10.72 -6.36
CA GLN A 82 -4.68 12.06 -6.26
C GLN A 82 -5.64 13.16 -6.74
N GLU A 83 -6.48 12.85 -7.73
CA GLU A 83 -7.51 13.77 -8.22
C GLU A 83 -8.52 14.16 -7.12
N HIS A 84 -9.07 13.17 -6.40
CA HIS A 84 -10.01 13.44 -5.30
C HIS A 84 -9.33 14.19 -4.15
N MET A 85 -8.08 13.86 -3.85
CA MET A 85 -7.29 14.60 -2.85
C MET A 85 -7.11 16.06 -3.25
N ASN A 86 -6.75 16.32 -4.52
CA ASN A 86 -6.57 17.67 -5.05
C ASN A 86 -7.86 18.49 -4.95
N HIS A 87 -9.01 17.91 -5.32
CA HIS A 87 -10.30 18.58 -5.19
C HIS A 87 -10.63 18.88 -3.72
N ALA A 88 -10.43 17.93 -2.80
CA ALA A 88 -10.68 18.16 -1.38
C ALA A 88 -9.82 19.31 -0.81
N PHE A 89 -8.55 19.42 -1.23
CA PHE A 89 -7.71 20.55 -0.85
C PHE A 89 -8.19 21.88 -1.45
N GLN A 90 -8.63 21.89 -2.72
CA GLN A 90 -9.20 23.08 -3.36
C GLN A 90 -10.48 23.56 -2.66
N ASP A 91 -11.35 22.63 -2.27
CA ASP A 91 -12.58 22.92 -1.53
C ASP A 91 -12.26 23.57 -0.18
N LEU A 92 -11.26 23.04 0.54
CA LEU A 92 -10.80 23.61 1.80
C LEU A 92 -10.24 25.03 1.63
N MET A 93 -9.39 25.24 0.62
CA MET A 93 -8.81 26.55 0.30
C MET A 93 -9.88 27.58 0.00
N THR A 94 -10.90 27.18 -0.77
CA THR A 94 -12.03 28.03 -1.16
C THR A 94 -12.91 28.35 0.05
N PHE A 95 -13.27 27.34 0.84
CA PHE A 95 -14.10 27.49 2.04
C PHE A 95 -13.49 28.46 3.05
N LEU A 96 -12.16 28.41 3.23
CA LEU A 96 -11.43 29.27 4.16
C LEU A 96 -10.98 30.61 3.55
N ASN A 97 -11.28 30.87 2.27
CA ASN A 97 -10.83 32.06 1.52
C ASN A 97 -9.32 32.29 1.58
N TRP A 98 -8.52 31.23 1.43
CA TRP A 98 -7.06 31.37 1.41
C TRP A 98 -6.58 32.13 0.16
N THR A 99 -5.74 33.14 0.36
CA THR A 99 -5.16 33.95 -0.73
C THR A 99 -3.68 33.65 -0.98
N LYS A 100 -3.03 32.96 -0.03
CA LYS A 100 -1.63 32.53 -0.08
C LYS A 100 -1.52 31.13 0.50
N VAL A 101 -0.80 30.27 -0.19
CA VAL A 101 -0.58 28.87 0.20
C VAL A 101 0.88 28.53 -0.06
N ALA A 102 1.45 27.70 0.80
CA ALA A 102 2.75 27.08 0.58
C ALA A 102 2.58 25.56 0.63
N ILE A 103 3.16 24.85 -0.33
CA ILE A 103 3.15 23.39 -0.37
C ILE A 103 4.48 22.92 0.19
N VAL A 104 4.43 22.10 1.23
CA VAL A 104 5.59 21.39 1.77
C VAL A 104 5.39 19.93 1.43
N TYR A 105 6.36 19.34 0.73
CA TYR A 105 6.34 17.95 0.30
C TYR A 105 7.64 17.27 0.72
N GLU A 106 7.57 15.95 0.86
CA GLU A 106 8.74 15.10 1.05
C GLU A 106 9.21 14.62 -0.32
N GLU A 107 10.53 14.63 -0.55
CA GLU A 107 11.13 13.94 -1.70
C GLU A 107 11.38 12.49 -1.30
N ASP A 108 10.88 11.54 -2.09
CA ASP A 108 11.18 10.12 -1.92
C ASP A 108 12.68 9.91 -2.17
N TYR A 109 13.50 9.93 -1.12
CA TYR A 109 14.91 9.52 -1.17
C TYR A 109 15.00 8.01 -1.44
N GLY A 110 14.90 7.61 -2.71
CA GLY A 110 14.87 6.21 -3.14
C GLY A 110 15.79 5.84 -4.30
N TYR A 111 16.69 6.74 -4.75
CA TYR A 111 17.70 6.42 -5.77
C TYR A 111 19.09 6.92 -5.36
N ASP A 112 19.68 6.32 -4.32
CA ASP A 112 21.13 6.27 -4.22
C ASP A 112 21.65 5.22 -5.23
N THR A 113 21.73 5.63 -6.51
CA THR A 113 22.55 4.91 -7.49
C THR A 113 24.01 5.32 -7.28
N ASN A 114 24.72 4.57 -6.44
CA ASN A 114 26.19 4.45 -6.51
C ASN A 114 26.56 3.04 -6.96
#